data_AF-A0AAE0VND9-F1
#
_entry.id   AF-A0AAE0VND9-F1
#
_cell.length_a   1.000
_cell.length_b   1.000
_cell.length_c   1.000
_cell.angle_alpha   90.00
_cell.angle_beta   90.00
_cell.angle_gamma   90.00
#
_symmetry.space_group_name_H-M   'P 1'
#
loop_
_entity.id
_entity.type
_entity.pdbx_description
1 polymer ?
#
loop_
_entity_poly.entity_id
_entity_poly.type
_entity_poly.pdbx_seq_one_letter_code
_entity_poly.pdbx_strand_id
1 'polypeptide(L)'
;MDMKVPTLKMDSTKKKDKKKDAFEEMVKALDYKRYDGSPNENWSTLRERYDQFCEETSLTVLSRIHNSKNIYKTVAWVLLTLAMLTWMSVECYWLFEKYFQYPVEVKTELRAVPRHEFPSVTVCNLNPLKDSRKRDEPFHTLGSTFIIKDDDMLYNEYVGGLEEMLRGVIYGDDWLY
;
A
#
# COMPACT_ATOMS: atom_id res chain seq x y z
N MET A 1 52.90 -51.94 7.66
CA MET A 1 51.67 -51.29 7.16
C MET A 1 51.07 -50.64 8.40
N ASP A 2 51.10 -49.33 8.57
CA ASP A 2 50.26 -48.40 7.83
C ASP A 2 50.94 -47.07 7.47
N MET A 3 50.76 -46.66 6.21
CA MET A 3 51.15 -45.37 5.67
C MET A 3 50.00 -44.38 5.93
N LYS A 4 50.15 -43.47 6.90
CA LYS A 4 49.13 -42.46 7.19
C LYS A 4 49.38 -41.20 6.36
N VAL A 5 48.60 -41.05 5.29
CA VAL A 5 48.55 -39.86 4.44
C VAL A 5 48.00 -38.67 5.25
N PRO A 6 48.71 -37.53 5.34
CA PRO A 6 48.17 -36.33 5.97
C PRO A 6 47.18 -35.64 5.02
N THR A 7 45.90 -35.63 5.39
CA THR A 7 44.86 -34.84 4.74
C THR A 7 45.07 -33.35 5.04
N LEU A 8 45.42 -32.56 4.04
CA LEU A 8 45.42 -31.09 4.11
C LEU A 8 43.97 -30.58 4.20
N LYS A 9 43.49 -30.31 5.42
CA LYS A 9 42.31 -29.45 5.59
C LYS A 9 42.73 -28.01 5.33
N MET A 10 42.42 -27.51 4.14
CA MET A 10 42.55 -26.09 3.84
C MET A 10 41.59 -25.29 4.73
N ASP A 11 42.19 -24.48 5.58
CA ASP A 11 41.51 -23.71 6.61
C ASP A 11 40.69 -22.56 5.99
N SER A 12 39.38 -22.80 5.88
CA SER A 12 38.40 -21.83 5.39
C SER A 12 38.31 -20.56 6.25
N THR A 13 38.85 -20.56 7.47
CA THR A 13 38.85 -19.41 8.37
C THR A 13 39.88 -18.36 7.93
N LYS A 14 41.12 -18.78 7.60
CA LYS A 14 42.15 -17.90 7.02
C LYS A 14 41.70 -17.15 5.77
N LYS A 15 40.87 -17.80 4.93
CA LYS A 15 40.35 -17.17 3.71
C LYS A 15 39.27 -16.12 4.00
N LYS A 16 38.51 -16.29 5.09
CA LYS A 16 37.51 -15.32 5.55
C LYS A 16 38.17 -14.10 6.17
N ASP A 17 39.21 -14.30 6.97
CA ASP A 17 39.91 -13.19 7.64
C ASP A 17 40.62 -12.31 6.61
N LYS A 18 41.36 -12.92 5.66
CA LYS A 18 42.00 -12.18 4.57
C LYS A 18 41.03 -11.38 3.69
N LYS A 19 39.79 -11.87 3.53
CA LYS A 19 38.75 -11.18 2.75
C LYS A 19 38.16 -10.01 3.52
N LYS A 20 38.05 -10.12 4.85
CA LYS A 20 37.63 -9.02 5.72
C LYS A 20 38.66 -7.90 5.72
N ASP A 21 39.94 -8.23 5.85
CA ASP A 21 41.02 -7.25 5.83
C ASP A 21 41.07 -6.48 4.50
N ALA A 22 40.92 -7.19 3.38
CA ALA A 22 40.86 -6.57 2.05
C ALA A 22 39.61 -5.70 1.85
N PHE A 23 38.48 -6.06 2.47
CA PHE A 23 37.25 -5.28 2.41
C PHE A 23 37.36 -4.01 3.26
N GLU A 24 37.91 -4.10 4.47
CA GLU A 24 38.20 -2.96 5.34
C GLU A 24 39.21 -1.99 4.70
N GLU A 25 40.21 -2.52 3.99
CA GLU A 25 41.17 -1.72 3.22
C GLU A 25 40.49 -1.01 2.03
N MET A 26 39.60 -1.69 1.31
CA MET A 26 38.81 -1.08 0.23
C MET A 26 37.83 -0.02 0.77
N VAL A 27 37.18 -0.27 1.90
CA VAL A 27 36.29 0.71 2.55
C VAL A 27 37.10 1.94 2.98
N LYS A 28 38.28 1.77 3.58
CA LYS A 28 39.18 2.88 3.91
C LYS A 28 39.70 3.62 2.68
N ALA A 29 39.99 2.92 1.59
CA ALA A 29 40.41 3.55 0.33
C ALA A 29 39.26 4.30 -0.36
N LEU A 30 38.02 3.85 -0.20
CA LEU A 30 36.82 4.54 -0.66
C LEU A 30 36.52 5.78 0.19
N ASP A 31 36.67 5.70 1.52
CA ASP A 31 36.55 6.85 2.42
C ASP A 31 37.68 7.86 2.18
N TYR A 32 38.91 7.41 1.93
CA TYR A 32 40.03 8.27 1.53
C TYR A 32 39.74 8.99 0.20
N LYS A 33 39.16 8.30 -0.79
CA LYS A 33 38.77 8.91 -2.06
C LYS A 33 37.55 9.83 -1.97
N ARG A 34 36.69 9.67 -0.95
CA ARG A 34 35.56 10.58 -0.69
C ARG A 34 36.01 11.87 0.03
N TYR A 35 37.27 11.98 0.44
CA TYR A 35 37.87 13.22 0.94
C TYR A 35 38.61 13.93 -0.21
N ASP A 36 37.86 14.62 -1.07
CA ASP A 36 38.37 15.45 -2.17
C ASP A 36 38.64 16.89 -1.71
N GLY A 37 39.35 17.04 -0.60
CA GLY A 37 39.90 18.34 -0.18
C GLY A 37 41.31 18.55 -0.78
N SER A 38 41.43 19.50 -1.72
CA SER A 38 42.71 19.94 -2.33
C SER A 38 43.83 20.15 -1.29
N PRO A 39 45.04 19.60 -1.50
CA PRO A 39 46.16 19.74 -0.57
C PRO A 39 46.95 21.01 -0.87
N ASN A 40 46.41 22.18 -0.53
CA ASN A 40 47.20 23.41 -0.41
C ASN A 40 46.60 24.40 0.60
N GLU A 41 47.31 24.47 1.74
CA GLU A 41 47.49 25.59 2.67
C GLU A 41 46.58 26.83 2.57
N ASN A 42 45.55 26.82 3.41
CA ASN A 42 45.18 27.80 4.45
C ASN A 42 43.87 27.25 5.02
N TRP A 43 43.54 27.50 6.29
CA TRP A 43 42.23 27.10 6.80
C TRP A 43 41.16 27.96 6.10
N SER A 44 40.72 27.52 4.92
CA SER A 44 39.60 28.10 4.19
C SER A 44 38.44 28.18 5.16
N THR A 45 37.88 29.38 5.25
CA THR A 45 36.84 29.69 6.23
C THR A 45 35.68 28.71 6.01
N LEU A 46 35.01 28.24 7.07
CA LEU A 46 33.84 27.34 6.98
C LEU A 46 32.82 27.75 5.89
N ARG A 47 32.79 29.04 5.60
CA ARG A 47 32.03 29.69 4.53
C ARG A 47 32.35 29.19 3.12
N GLU A 48 33.62 29.02 2.75
CA GLU A 48 34.00 28.56 1.41
C GLU A 48 33.54 27.12 1.14
N ARG A 49 33.62 26.26 2.16
CA ARG A 49 33.08 24.89 2.07
C ARG A 49 31.56 24.88 1.98
N TYR A 50 30.89 25.76 2.72
CA TYR A 50 29.43 25.87 2.67
C TYR A 50 28.94 26.37 1.32
N ASP A 51 29.67 27.31 0.71
CA ASP A 51 29.35 27.85 -0.61
C ASP A 51 29.51 26.78 -1.71
N GLN A 52 30.63 26.05 -1.71
CA GLN A 52 30.84 24.92 -2.63
C GLN A 52 29.78 23.81 -2.44
N PHE A 53 29.45 23.48 -1.19
CA PHE A 53 28.42 22.51 -0.88
C PHE A 53 27.03 22.95 -1.39
N CYS A 54 26.69 24.24 -1.26
CA CYS A 54 25.42 24.77 -1.76
C CYS A 54 25.34 24.80 -3.29
N GLU A 55 26.47 24.85 -4.00
CA GLU A 55 26.54 24.78 -5.46
C GLU A 55 26.45 23.36 -6.00
N GLU A 56 27.06 22.39 -5.31
CA GLU A 56 27.10 20.98 -5.74
C GLU A 56 25.90 20.15 -5.27
N THR A 57 25.16 20.62 -4.27
CA THR A 57 24.03 19.86 -3.68
C THR A 57 22.82 19.80 -4.63
N SER A 58 22.22 18.61 -4.77
CA SER A 58 21.00 18.36 -5.57
C SER A 58 19.76 19.16 -5.12
N LEU A 59 19.80 19.73 -3.91
CA LEU A 59 18.82 20.70 -3.42
C LEU A 59 19.08 22.06 -4.07
N THR A 60 18.61 22.19 -5.30
CA THR A 60 18.59 23.45 -6.08
C THR A 60 18.02 24.65 -5.32
N VAL A 61 17.25 24.40 -4.26
CA VAL A 61 16.67 25.42 -3.40
C VAL A 61 17.70 26.07 -2.46
N LEU A 62 18.69 25.31 -1.96
CA LEU A 62 19.79 25.85 -1.14
C LEU A 62 20.65 26.85 -1.93
N SER A 63 20.97 26.51 -3.17
CA SER A 63 21.70 27.40 -4.09
C SER A 63 20.98 28.74 -4.31
N ARG A 64 19.64 28.72 -4.44
CA ARG A 64 18.82 29.93 -4.62
C ARG A 64 18.74 30.81 -3.36
N ILE A 65 18.74 30.19 -2.17
CA ILE A 65 18.79 30.90 -0.88
C ILE A 65 20.16 31.59 -0.71
N HIS A 66 21.25 30.94 -1.12
CA HIS A 66 22.60 31.49 -1.04
C HIS A 66 22.86 32.65 -2.03
N ASN A 67 22.38 32.55 -3.27
CA ASN A 67 22.59 33.58 -4.30
C ASN A 67 21.82 34.90 -4.03
N SER A 68 20.89 34.88 -3.08
CA SER A 68 20.02 36.01 -2.74
C SER A 68 20.73 37.05 -1.86
N LYS A 69 21.08 38.21 -2.42
CA LYS A 69 21.65 39.36 -1.67
C LYS A 69 20.65 40.10 -0.76
N ASN A 70 19.35 39.90 -0.94
CA ASN A 70 18.30 40.60 -0.18
C ASN A 70 17.61 39.66 0.80
N ILE A 71 17.57 40.04 2.08
CA ILE A 71 16.93 39.27 3.16
C ILE A 71 15.48 38.89 2.85
N TYR A 72 14.69 39.81 2.27
CA TYR A 72 13.29 39.50 1.91
C TYR A 72 13.16 38.36 0.90
N LYS A 73 14.07 38.29 -0.08
CA LYS A 73 14.09 37.23 -1.09
C LYS A 73 14.52 35.91 -0.46
N THR A 74 15.50 35.94 0.43
CA THR A 74 15.97 34.77 1.19
C THR A 74 14.84 34.20 2.05
N VAL A 75 14.12 35.05 2.79
CA VAL A 75 12.96 34.63 3.60
C VAL A 75 11.86 34.04 2.72
N ALA A 76 11.54 34.67 1.58
CA ALA A 76 10.55 34.13 0.65
C ALA A 76 10.94 32.74 0.11
N TRP A 77 12.20 32.53 -0.25
CA TRP A 77 12.69 31.21 -0.69
C TRP A 77 12.64 30.17 0.42
N VAL A 78 13.01 30.54 1.66
CA VAL A 78 12.93 29.63 2.82
C VAL A 78 11.47 29.23 3.09
N LEU A 79 10.54 30.19 3.12
CA LEU A 79 9.12 29.92 3.33
C LEU A 79 8.55 29.00 2.24
N LEU A 80 8.90 29.24 0.98
CA LEU A 80 8.49 28.39 -0.13
C LEU A 80 9.05 26.97 0.01
N THR A 81 10.31 26.84 0.43
CA THR A 81 10.95 25.54 0.68
C THR A 81 10.23 24.78 1.78
N LEU A 82 9.92 25.46 2.90
CA LEU A 82 9.22 24.87 4.02
C LEU A 82 7.81 24.44 3.63
N ALA A 83 7.08 25.26 2.88
CA ALA A 83 5.76 24.90 2.38
C ALA A 83 5.81 23.61 1.52
N MET A 84 6.73 23.54 0.57
CA MET A 84 6.91 22.34 -0.27
C MET A 84 7.32 21.11 0.55
N LEU A 85 8.21 21.29 1.53
CA LEU A 85 8.63 20.20 2.43
C LEU A 85 7.46 19.68 3.27
N THR A 86 6.64 20.59 3.84
CA THR A 86 5.46 20.21 4.60
C THR A 86 4.44 19.47 3.74
N TRP A 87 4.18 19.95 2.53
CA TRP A 87 3.26 19.30 1.60
C TRP A 87 3.75 17.90 1.23
N MET A 88 5.04 17.77 0.89
CA MET A 88 5.65 16.48 0.58
C MET A 88 5.54 15.51 1.77
N SER A 89 5.75 15.98 3.00
CA SER A 89 5.59 15.14 4.20
C SER A 89 4.15 14.67 4.39
N VAL A 90 3.15 15.52 4.14
CA VAL A 90 1.72 15.15 4.23
C VAL A 90 1.36 14.08 3.20
N GLU A 91 1.73 14.29 1.94
CA GLU A 91 1.48 13.31 0.87
C GLU A 91 2.19 11.98 1.15
N CYS A 92 3.40 12.03 1.67
CA CYS A 92 4.15 10.84 2.07
C CYS A 92 3.45 10.10 3.21
N TYR A 93 2.93 10.82 4.20
CA TYR A 93 2.15 10.24 5.29
C TYR A 93 0.90 9.51 4.79
N TRP A 94 0.11 10.15 3.91
CA TRP A 94 -1.06 9.52 3.30
C TRP A 94 -0.71 8.29 2.47
N LEU A 95 0.43 8.32 1.77
CA LEU A 95 0.92 7.18 1.01
C LEU A 95 1.30 6.02 1.92
N PHE A 96 1.99 6.29 3.03
CA PHE A 96 2.32 5.27 4.03
C PHE A 96 1.08 4.68 4.67
N GLU A 97 0.10 5.50 5.02
CA GLU A 97 -1.17 5.03 5.57
C GLU A 97 -1.87 4.08 4.60
N LYS A 98 -2.00 4.46 3.33
CA LYS A 98 -2.54 3.59 2.28
C LYS A 98 -1.73 2.30 2.08
N TYR A 99 -0.40 2.38 2.20
CA TYR A 99 0.47 1.21 2.08
C TYR A 99 0.21 0.20 3.21
N PHE A 100 0.10 0.67 4.46
CA PHE A 100 -0.17 -0.18 5.62
C PHE A 100 -1.63 -0.66 5.71
N GLN A 101 -2.55 -0.06 4.97
CA GLN A 101 -3.92 -0.56 4.83
C GLN A 101 -4.02 -1.80 3.94
N TYR A 102 -2.92 -2.20 3.26
CA TYR A 102 -2.86 -3.36 2.35
C TYR A 102 -4.10 -3.50 1.45
N PRO A 103 -4.52 -2.45 0.72
CA PRO A 103 -5.66 -2.56 -0.18
C PRO A 103 -5.34 -3.57 -1.29
N VAL A 104 -6.17 -4.59 -1.43
CA VAL A 104 -6.05 -5.58 -2.51
C VAL A 104 -6.85 -5.07 -3.70
N GLU A 105 -6.15 -4.61 -4.73
CA GLU A 105 -6.77 -4.26 -6.02
C GLU A 105 -7.10 -5.54 -6.79
N VAL A 106 -8.37 -5.96 -6.75
CA VAL A 106 -8.85 -7.08 -7.58
C VAL A 106 -9.10 -6.57 -8.99
N LYS A 107 -8.21 -6.92 -9.93
CA LYS A 107 -8.42 -6.66 -11.35
C LYS A 107 -9.38 -7.70 -11.93
N THR A 108 -10.61 -7.28 -12.23
CA THR A 108 -11.62 -8.13 -12.86
C THR A 108 -11.40 -8.15 -14.37
N GLU A 109 -10.73 -9.18 -14.86
CA GLU A 109 -10.55 -9.41 -16.29
C GLU A 109 -11.57 -10.43 -16.80
N LEU A 110 -12.37 -10.03 -17.80
CA LEU A 110 -13.30 -10.93 -18.48
C LEU A 110 -12.54 -11.80 -19.48
N ARG A 111 -12.06 -12.98 -19.03
CA ARG A 111 -11.55 -14.01 -19.95
C ARG A 111 -12.69 -14.88 -20.46
N ALA A 112 -12.97 -14.80 -21.75
CA ALA A 112 -13.78 -15.79 -22.44
C ALA A 112 -13.00 -17.11 -22.51
N VAL A 113 -13.32 -18.06 -21.63
CA VAL A 113 -12.72 -19.40 -21.63
C VAL A 113 -13.51 -20.27 -22.62
N PRO A 114 -12.85 -20.97 -23.57
CA PRO A 114 -13.53 -21.73 -24.63
C PRO A 114 -14.33 -22.95 -24.13
N ARG A 115 -14.10 -23.39 -22.88
CA ARG A 115 -14.91 -24.38 -22.18
C ARG A 115 -15.14 -23.92 -20.75
N HIS A 116 -16.39 -23.66 -20.40
CA HIS A 116 -16.81 -23.38 -19.02
C HIS A 116 -17.38 -24.68 -18.43
N GLU A 117 -17.00 -25.02 -17.20
CA GLU A 117 -17.64 -26.11 -16.48
C GLU A 117 -19.10 -25.71 -16.21
N PHE A 118 -20.04 -26.56 -16.61
CA PHE A 118 -21.45 -26.25 -16.41
C PHE A 118 -21.75 -26.33 -14.90
N PRO A 119 -22.28 -25.27 -14.28
CA PRO A 119 -22.52 -25.26 -12.85
C PRO A 119 -23.62 -26.28 -12.50
N SER A 120 -23.60 -26.75 -11.26
CA SER A 120 -24.70 -27.58 -10.75
C SER A 120 -25.97 -26.72 -10.65
N VAL A 121 -26.91 -26.94 -11.55
CA VAL A 121 -28.22 -26.32 -11.49
C VAL A 121 -29.11 -27.17 -10.59
N THR A 122 -29.42 -26.66 -9.40
CA THR A 122 -30.40 -27.28 -8.51
C THR A 122 -31.74 -26.58 -8.71
N VAL A 123 -32.71 -27.30 -9.28
CA VAL A 123 -34.09 -26.82 -9.41
C VAL A 123 -34.90 -27.42 -8.27
N CYS A 124 -35.39 -26.57 -7.38
CA CYS A 124 -36.33 -26.96 -6.32
C CYS A 124 -37.75 -26.58 -6.72
N ASN A 125 -38.70 -27.46 -6.42
CA ASN A 125 -40.11 -27.10 -6.46
C ASN A 125 -40.40 -26.11 -5.33
N LEU A 126 -41.06 -24.99 -5.64
CA LEU A 126 -41.48 -24.00 -4.65
C LEU A 126 -42.46 -24.60 -3.64
N ASN A 127 -43.20 -25.63 -4.03
CA ASN A 127 -44.03 -26.38 -3.10
C ASN A 127 -43.17 -27.36 -2.28
N PRO A 128 -43.00 -27.13 -0.97
CA PRO A 128 -42.19 -28.00 -0.11
C PRO A 128 -42.83 -29.37 0.14
N LEU A 129 -44.15 -29.52 -0.07
CA LEU A 129 -44.87 -30.76 0.23
C LEU A 129 -45.97 -31.08 -0.78
N LYS A 130 -45.89 -32.25 -1.41
CA LYS A 130 -46.94 -32.73 -2.32
C LYS A 130 -48.23 -33.01 -1.57
N ASP A 131 -49.37 -32.54 -2.07
CA ASP A 131 -50.68 -32.67 -1.41
C ASP A 131 -51.06 -34.11 -1.06
N SER A 132 -50.68 -35.07 -1.91
CA SER A 132 -50.94 -36.48 -1.67
C SER A 132 -50.20 -37.04 -0.45
N ARG A 133 -49.06 -36.44 -0.07
CA ARG A 133 -48.21 -36.86 1.05
C ARG A 133 -48.53 -36.15 2.37
N LYS A 134 -49.37 -35.11 2.34
CA LYS A 134 -49.80 -34.37 3.54
C LYS A 134 -50.53 -35.26 4.57
N ARG A 135 -51.13 -36.37 4.14
CA ARG A 135 -51.88 -37.28 5.02
C ARG A 135 -51.05 -38.45 5.56
N ASP A 136 -49.79 -38.59 5.11
CA ASP A 136 -48.89 -39.63 5.60
C ASP A 136 -48.20 -39.12 6.89
N GLU A 137 -48.13 -39.94 7.94
CA GLU A 137 -47.32 -39.61 9.13
C GLU A 137 -45.81 -39.67 8.77
N PRO A 138 -44.98 -38.68 9.14
CA PRO A 138 -45.18 -37.60 10.12
C PRO A 138 -45.67 -36.26 9.52
N PHE A 139 -46.00 -36.22 8.24
CA PHE A 139 -46.27 -35.00 7.48
C PHE A 139 -47.66 -34.39 7.72
N HIS A 140 -48.56 -35.12 8.40
CA HIS A 140 -49.88 -34.62 8.80
C HIS A 140 -49.79 -33.37 9.70
N THR A 141 -48.78 -33.31 10.57
CA THR A 141 -48.55 -32.17 11.46
C THR A 141 -47.85 -30.99 10.78
N LEU A 142 -47.14 -31.23 9.66
CA LEU A 142 -46.37 -30.21 8.95
C LEU A 142 -47.22 -29.44 7.94
N GLY A 143 -48.31 -30.03 7.43
CA GLY A 143 -49.20 -29.38 6.46
C GLY A 143 -49.89 -28.10 6.98
N SER A 144 -50.09 -27.97 8.29
CA SER A 144 -50.71 -26.79 8.91
C SER A 144 -49.71 -25.67 9.27
N THR A 145 -48.42 -26.00 9.37
CA THR A 145 -47.37 -25.05 9.80
C THR A 145 -46.71 -24.36 8.61
N PHE A 146 -46.63 -25.03 7.47
CA PHE A 146 -46.14 -24.45 6.22
C PHE A 146 -47.28 -23.77 5.46
N ILE A 147 -47.64 -22.56 5.87
CA ILE A 147 -48.32 -21.62 4.97
C ILE A 147 -47.27 -21.24 3.92
N ILE A 148 -47.48 -21.65 2.67
CA ILE A 148 -46.71 -21.11 1.55
C ILE A 148 -46.98 -19.62 1.57
N LYS A 149 -45.96 -18.83 1.91
CA LYS A 149 -46.01 -17.38 1.75
C LYS A 149 -45.98 -17.15 0.24
N ASP A 150 -47.14 -16.92 -0.35
CA ASP A 150 -47.20 -16.46 -1.73
C ASP A 150 -46.32 -15.20 -1.87
N ASP A 151 -45.50 -15.15 -2.92
CA ASP A 151 -44.53 -14.08 -3.18
C ASP A 151 -45.17 -12.68 -3.20
N ASP A 152 -46.50 -12.60 -3.34
CA ASP A 152 -47.33 -11.39 -3.28
C ASP A 152 -47.19 -10.62 -1.95
N MET A 153 -46.91 -11.30 -0.84
CA MET A 153 -46.71 -10.62 0.46
C MET A 153 -45.34 -9.95 0.57
N LEU A 154 -44.31 -10.48 -0.09
CA LEU A 154 -42.95 -9.94 -0.02
C LEU A 154 -42.81 -8.69 -0.91
N TYR A 155 -43.50 -8.68 -2.05
CA TYR A 155 -43.51 -7.53 -2.96
C TYR A 155 -44.23 -6.32 -2.34
N ASN A 156 -45.35 -6.54 -1.64
CA ASN A 156 -46.12 -5.46 -1.01
C ASN A 156 -45.38 -4.82 0.19
N GLU A 157 -44.63 -5.61 0.97
CA GLU A 157 -43.83 -5.08 2.09
C GLU A 157 -42.66 -4.20 1.61
N TYR A 158 -41.97 -4.62 0.54
CA TYR A 158 -40.89 -3.83 -0.08
C TYR A 158 -41.39 -2.58 -0.80
N VAL A 159 -42.47 -2.69 -1.57
CA VAL A 159 -43.04 -1.54 -2.31
C VAL A 159 -43.61 -0.51 -1.33
N GLY A 160 -44.25 -0.94 -0.24
CA GLY A 160 -44.72 -0.04 0.82
C GLY A 160 -43.57 0.75 1.47
N GLY A 161 -42.44 0.10 1.76
CA GLY A 161 -41.25 0.78 2.31
C GLY A 161 -40.57 1.74 1.34
N LEU A 162 -40.58 1.43 0.03
CA LEU A 162 -40.02 2.30 -0.99
C LEU A 162 -40.88 3.55 -1.24
N GLU A 163 -42.20 3.42 -1.20
CA GLU A 163 -43.14 4.55 -1.28
C GLU A 163 -42.92 5.54 -0.12
N GLU A 164 -42.65 5.05 1.10
CA GLU A 164 -42.32 5.92 2.23
C GLU A 164 -40.95 6.60 2.08
N MET A 165 -39.92 5.88 1.62
CA MET A 165 -38.62 6.49 1.31
C MET A 165 -38.71 7.55 0.22
N LEU A 166 -39.47 7.29 -0.86
CA LEU A 166 -39.66 8.24 -1.96
C LEU A 166 -40.46 9.47 -1.51
N ARG A 167 -41.47 9.32 -0.64
CA ARG A 167 -42.12 10.48 -0.01
C ARG A 167 -41.15 11.30 0.84
N GLY A 168 -40.28 10.65 1.59
CA GLY A 168 -39.24 11.31 2.39
C GLY A 168 -38.23 12.09 1.54
N VAL A 169 -37.87 11.57 0.37
CA VAL A 169 -36.94 12.24 -0.57
C VAL A 169 -37.63 13.37 -1.35
N ILE A 170 -38.86 13.19 -1.82
CA ILE A 170 -39.56 14.17 -2.66
C ILE A 170 -40.07 15.37 -1.85
N TYR A 171 -40.41 15.18 -0.56
CA TYR A 171 -40.94 16.23 0.32
C TYR A 171 -39.98 16.67 1.44
N GLY A 172 -38.76 16.14 1.49
CA GLY A 172 -37.82 16.32 2.60
C GLY A 172 -36.55 17.12 2.30
N ASP A 173 -36.51 17.89 1.22
CA ASP A 173 -35.41 18.83 0.96
C ASP A 173 -35.70 20.17 1.65
N ASP A 174 -35.35 20.25 2.93
CA ASP A 174 -35.34 21.51 3.68
C ASP A 174 -34.12 21.61 4.62
N TRP A 175 -32.96 21.06 4.25
CA TRP A 175 -31.67 21.20 4.96
C TRP A 175 -30.52 20.88 3.95
N LEU A 176 -29.55 21.72 3.56
CA LEU A 176 -28.76 22.72 4.27
C LEU A 176 -28.14 23.75 3.30
N TYR A 177 -28.41 25.03 3.55
CA TYR A 177 -27.40 26.11 3.50
C TYR A 177 -26.79 26.25 4.89
#